data_AF-A0A7Y4F0D0-F1
#
_entry.id   AF-A0A7Y4F0D0-F1
#
_cell.length_a   1.000
_cell.length_b   1.000
_cell.length_c   1.000
_cell.angle_alpha   90.00
_cell.angle_beta   90.00
_cell.angle_gamma   90.00
#
_symmetry.space_group_name_H-M   'P 1'
#
loop_
_entity.id
_entity.type
_entity.pdbx_description
1 polymer ?
#
loop_
_entity_poly.entity_id
_entity_poly.type
_entity_poly.pdbx_seq_one_letter_code
_entity_poly.pdbx_strand_id
1 'polypeptide(L)'
;MKPYLISALAAILSSSAMAYDVKSGGKTSVKKDGANAYSLPAANLPMSKRLDFSVGNSFFRNPWVQAPASTDARDGLGPLFNTNGCQNCHIKDGRGHPPEKDDLHAVSMLVRLSIPAMTPEQKKAYIKDGGIPEPTYGGQLQDFALQDQTPEGKIEITYTDVPVKFKDGTTVTLRKPHLNITDLGYGDMHPDTEFSARVAPPMIGLGLLESIPDETLLAWADEQDADKDGISGKVNKVWDIEKDDFSIGRFGWKAGQPTLMQQNAAAFNGDVGLTSHLFPNENCTSKQSICDDMPNGGKPEVSENILDFVEFYSQHLAVPIRRNVNDPNVKLGQQIFAASGCESCHKTSVKTAKRPELPALSEQLIHPYTDMLLHDMGEGLADNRPEYQANGREWRTAPLWGIGYTEEVNGHTYFLHDGRARNLMEAVLWHGGEAETAKQNVLTLNKKERDALIAFLNSL
;
A
#
# COMPACT_ATOMS: atom_id res chain seq x y z
N MET A 1 23.84 -11.86 -63.14
CA MET A 1 24.49 -12.09 -61.83
C MET A 1 24.32 -10.85 -60.97
N LYS A 2 23.39 -10.88 -60.00
CA LYS A 2 23.32 -10.01 -58.81
C LYS A 2 22.30 -10.66 -57.86
N PRO A 3 22.67 -10.98 -56.61
CA PRO A 3 21.86 -11.85 -55.75
C PRO A 3 20.77 -11.06 -55.01
N TYR A 4 19.63 -11.72 -54.81
CA TYR A 4 18.56 -11.27 -53.95
C TYR A 4 18.99 -11.45 -52.48
N LEU A 5 19.06 -10.35 -51.72
CA LEU A 5 19.08 -10.42 -50.26
C LEU A 5 17.64 -10.67 -49.77
N ILE A 6 17.40 -11.87 -49.27
CA ILE A 6 16.21 -12.18 -48.48
C ILE A 6 16.50 -11.68 -47.06
N SER A 7 15.81 -10.62 -46.65
CA SER A 7 15.84 -10.14 -45.27
C SER A 7 15.07 -11.13 -44.40
N ALA A 8 15.78 -11.88 -43.56
CA ALA A 8 15.17 -12.75 -42.56
C ALA A 8 14.60 -11.89 -41.43
N LEU A 9 13.28 -11.77 -41.38
CA LEU A 9 12.56 -11.19 -40.25
C LEU A 9 12.69 -12.19 -39.07
N ALA A 10 13.64 -11.93 -38.17
CA ALA A 10 13.71 -12.64 -36.89
C ALA A 10 12.56 -12.15 -36.01
N ALA A 11 11.45 -12.89 -36.00
CA ALA A 11 10.41 -12.73 -34.99
C ALA A 11 11.03 -13.08 -33.63
N ILE A 12 11.28 -12.07 -32.80
CA ILE A 12 11.60 -12.23 -31.39
C ILE A 12 10.29 -12.67 -30.73
N LEU A 13 10.07 -13.99 -30.68
CA LEU A 13 9.14 -14.58 -29.72
C LEU A 13 9.73 -14.29 -28.33
N SER A 14 9.21 -13.26 -27.69
CA SER A 14 9.40 -13.01 -26.26
C SER A 14 8.85 -14.21 -25.51
N SER A 15 9.76 -15.10 -25.11
CA SER A 15 9.47 -16.23 -24.24
C SER A 15 9.23 -15.71 -22.82
N SER A 16 8.04 -15.19 -22.57
CA SER A 16 7.48 -14.91 -21.22
C SER A 16 7.33 -16.17 -20.35
N ALA A 17 7.75 -17.35 -20.83
CA ALA A 17 7.66 -18.64 -20.15
C ALA A 17 8.66 -18.87 -19.00
N MET A 18 9.57 -17.92 -18.70
CA MET A 18 10.69 -18.13 -17.77
C MET A 18 10.60 -17.36 -16.44
N ALA A 19 9.49 -16.69 -16.12
CA ALA A 19 9.35 -15.91 -14.89
C ALA A 19 8.38 -16.55 -13.89
N TYR A 20 8.48 -17.86 -13.65
CA TYR A 20 7.51 -18.60 -12.81
C TYR A 20 8.21 -19.42 -11.74
N ASP A 21 9.05 -18.75 -10.95
CA ASP A 21 9.71 -19.35 -9.79
C ASP A 21 8.72 -19.47 -8.61
N VAL A 22 8.86 -20.53 -7.82
CA VAL A 22 8.18 -20.71 -6.54
C VAL A 22 8.55 -19.59 -5.56
N LYS A 23 9.73 -18.97 -5.74
CA LYS A 23 10.30 -17.96 -4.85
C LYS A 23 10.00 -16.53 -5.32
N SER A 24 8.83 -16.00 -4.96
CA SER A 24 8.42 -14.62 -5.33
C SER A 24 9.37 -13.53 -4.85
N GLY A 25 10.00 -13.67 -3.68
CA GLY A 25 11.02 -12.75 -3.16
C GLY A 25 12.46 -13.11 -3.54
N GLY A 26 12.68 -13.98 -4.54
CA GLY A 26 14.02 -14.50 -4.85
C GLY A 26 14.60 -15.29 -3.67
N LYS A 27 15.89 -15.10 -3.35
CA LYS A 27 16.57 -15.80 -2.24
C LYS A 27 16.05 -15.39 -0.86
N THR A 28 15.28 -14.31 -0.75
CA THR A 28 14.66 -13.88 0.51
C THR A 28 13.41 -14.71 0.86
N SER A 29 12.82 -15.41 -0.12
CA SER A 29 11.54 -16.09 0.05
C SER A 29 11.57 -17.16 1.14
N VAL A 30 10.49 -17.26 1.92
CA VAL A 30 10.35 -18.21 3.02
C VAL A 30 9.21 -19.20 2.79
N LYS A 31 9.31 -20.38 3.39
CA LYS A 31 8.21 -21.34 3.44
C LYS A 31 7.53 -21.25 4.80
N LYS A 32 6.42 -20.52 4.87
CA LYS A 32 5.59 -20.37 6.06
C LYS A 32 4.14 -20.21 5.65
N ASP A 33 3.24 -20.81 6.40
CA ASP A 33 1.81 -20.83 6.18
C ASP A 33 1.05 -20.51 7.47
N GLY A 34 -0.27 -20.41 7.33
CA GLY A 34 -1.22 -20.12 8.38
C GLY A 34 -1.11 -18.68 8.86
N ALA A 35 -1.61 -18.46 10.08
CA ALA A 35 -1.72 -17.13 10.66
C ALA A 35 -0.40 -16.37 10.89
N ASN A 36 0.75 -17.00 10.62
CA ASN A 36 2.07 -16.43 10.77
C ASN A 36 2.85 -16.45 9.44
N ALA A 37 2.18 -16.56 8.29
CA ALA A 37 2.83 -16.60 6.97
C ALA A 37 3.74 -15.40 6.70
N TYR A 38 3.41 -14.22 7.26
CA TYR A 38 4.15 -12.97 7.09
C TYR A 38 5.12 -12.64 8.24
N SER A 39 5.48 -13.60 9.08
CA SER A 39 6.23 -13.33 10.33
C SER A 39 7.75 -13.52 10.26
N LEU A 40 8.28 -14.01 9.13
CA LEU A 40 9.68 -14.45 9.06
C LEU A 40 10.58 -13.41 8.39
N PRO A 41 11.83 -13.26 8.85
CA PRO A 41 12.83 -12.47 8.15
C PRO A 41 13.22 -13.14 6.83
N ALA A 42 13.80 -12.34 5.92
CA ALA A 42 14.39 -12.80 4.66
C ALA A 42 15.25 -14.06 4.87
N ALA A 43 15.01 -15.10 4.07
CA ALA A 43 15.62 -16.41 4.28
C ALA A 43 17.16 -16.40 4.19
N ASN A 44 17.71 -15.52 3.36
CA ASN A 44 19.15 -15.30 3.19
C ASN A 44 19.73 -14.25 4.16
N LEU A 45 18.95 -13.75 5.12
CA LEU A 45 19.45 -12.83 6.15
C LEU A 45 20.43 -13.55 7.08
N PRO A 46 21.67 -13.05 7.24
CA PRO A 46 22.66 -13.64 8.13
C PRO A 46 22.14 -13.75 9.56
N MET A 47 22.54 -14.80 10.28
CA MET A 47 22.14 -15.03 11.67
C MET A 47 22.47 -13.83 12.58
N SER A 48 23.60 -13.17 12.36
CA SER A 48 24.02 -11.96 13.11
C SER A 48 23.04 -10.80 12.99
N LYS A 49 22.23 -10.76 11.92
CA LYS A 49 21.25 -9.70 11.64
C LYS A 49 19.82 -10.05 12.05
N ARG A 50 19.56 -11.29 12.49
CA ARG A 50 18.23 -11.70 12.97
C ARG A 50 17.86 -11.10 14.33
N LEU A 51 18.86 -10.71 15.13
CA LEU A 51 18.63 -9.98 16.37
C LEU A 51 18.07 -8.58 16.05
N ASP A 52 18.73 -7.82 15.17
CA ASP A 52 18.28 -6.49 14.70
C ASP A 52 16.83 -6.56 14.18
N PHE A 53 16.51 -7.56 13.34
CA PHE A 53 15.15 -7.82 12.87
C PHE A 53 14.16 -8.06 14.01
N SER A 54 14.54 -8.84 15.03
CA SER A 54 13.68 -9.13 16.18
C SER A 54 13.46 -7.90 17.08
N VAL A 55 14.47 -7.04 17.19
CA VAL A 55 14.37 -5.75 17.90
C VAL A 55 13.41 -4.82 17.18
N GLY A 56 13.55 -4.66 15.86
CA GLY A 56 12.62 -3.86 15.06
C GLY A 56 11.18 -4.39 15.13
N ASN A 57 11.00 -5.71 15.04
CA ASN A 57 9.70 -6.35 15.24
C ASN A 57 9.10 -6.05 16.62
N SER A 58 9.94 -5.96 17.66
CA SER A 58 9.48 -5.60 19.00
C SER A 58 8.88 -4.20 19.03
N PHE A 59 9.49 -3.21 18.38
CA PHE A 59 8.93 -1.85 18.29
C PHE A 59 7.71 -1.77 17.37
N PHE A 60 7.67 -2.58 16.31
CA PHE A 60 6.51 -2.64 15.41
C PHE A 60 5.25 -3.22 16.07
N ARG A 61 5.42 -4.24 16.93
CA ARG A 61 4.31 -5.03 17.49
C ARG A 61 3.75 -4.52 18.80
N ASN A 62 4.59 -3.93 19.64
CA ASN A 62 4.20 -3.57 20.99
C ASN A 62 3.67 -2.15 21.06
N PRO A 63 2.69 -1.89 21.93
CA PRO A 63 2.10 -0.57 22.06
C PRO A 63 3.08 0.44 22.66
N TRP A 64 2.99 1.67 22.17
CA TRP A 64 3.47 2.89 22.83
C TRP A 64 2.53 3.28 23.96
N VAL A 65 3.07 3.91 24.98
CA VAL A 65 2.34 4.27 26.20
C VAL A 65 2.30 5.78 26.39
N GLN A 66 1.23 6.24 27.04
CA GLN A 66 1.03 7.65 27.36
C GLN A 66 2.15 8.19 28.27
N ALA A 67 2.64 9.39 27.95
CA ALA A 67 3.60 10.10 28.77
C ALA A 67 2.95 10.74 30.02
N PRO A 68 3.69 10.83 31.15
CA PRO A 68 5.01 10.26 31.39
C PRO A 68 4.93 8.75 31.73
N ALA A 69 5.74 7.93 31.06
CA ALA A 69 5.80 6.50 31.33
C ALA A 69 6.98 6.11 32.22
N SER A 70 6.90 4.95 32.88
CA SER A 70 8.06 4.37 33.60
C SER A 70 9.11 3.75 32.65
N THR A 71 8.88 3.78 31.34
CA THR A 71 9.73 3.14 30.32
C THR A 71 10.13 4.14 29.25
N ASP A 72 11.38 4.59 29.27
CA ASP A 72 11.90 5.60 28.35
C ASP A 72 11.83 5.17 26.86
N ALA A 73 11.91 3.87 26.58
CA ALA A 73 12.02 3.37 25.20
C ALA A 73 10.69 3.33 24.42
N ARG A 74 9.54 3.53 25.06
CA ARG A 74 8.20 3.50 24.44
C ARG A 74 7.26 4.57 25.01
N ASP A 75 7.85 5.60 25.57
CA ASP A 75 7.12 6.76 26.09
C ASP A 75 6.69 7.67 24.93
N GLY A 76 5.58 8.39 25.10
CA GLY A 76 5.17 9.45 24.19
C GLY A 76 4.00 9.15 23.25
N LEU A 77 3.14 8.15 23.50
CA LEU A 77 1.91 7.99 22.70
C LEU A 77 1.18 9.34 22.61
N GLY A 78 0.96 9.82 21.39
CA GLY A 78 0.43 11.15 21.16
C GLY A 78 -0.98 11.33 21.74
N PRO A 79 -1.42 12.57 22.02
CA PRO A 79 -2.73 12.83 22.59
C PRO A 79 -3.89 12.48 21.65
N LEU A 80 -3.65 12.54 20.34
CA LEU A 80 -4.54 12.15 19.26
C LEU A 80 -3.79 11.15 18.37
N PHE A 81 -4.43 10.02 18.08
CA PHE A 81 -3.80 8.92 17.33
C PHE A 81 -4.87 8.07 16.62
N ASN A 82 -4.45 7.15 15.74
CA ASN A 82 -5.30 6.09 15.18
C ASN A 82 -5.02 4.74 15.83
N THR A 83 -3.79 4.52 16.28
CA THR A 83 -3.38 3.31 17.00
C THR A 83 -2.16 3.57 17.89
N ASN A 84 -1.97 2.75 18.92
CA ASN A 84 -0.76 2.78 19.73
C ASN A 84 0.35 1.84 19.25
N GLY A 85 0.18 1.13 18.13
CA GLY A 85 1.22 0.26 17.57
C GLY A 85 0.96 -0.14 16.13
N CYS A 86 2.02 -0.23 15.33
CA CYS A 86 1.95 -0.45 13.89
C CYS A 86 1.21 -1.75 13.52
N GLN A 87 1.45 -2.83 14.29
CA GLN A 87 0.80 -4.13 14.06
C GLN A 87 -0.73 -4.10 14.21
N ASN A 88 -1.31 -3.14 14.94
CA ASN A 88 -2.77 -3.07 15.05
C ASN A 88 -3.42 -2.66 13.72
N CYS A 89 -2.74 -1.80 12.94
CA CYS A 89 -3.11 -1.50 11.57
C CYS A 89 -2.71 -2.64 10.63
N HIS A 90 -1.43 -3.05 10.71
CA HIS A 90 -0.84 -4.11 9.89
C HIS A 90 -1.00 -5.46 10.59
N ILE A 91 -2.22 -5.96 10.66
CA ILE A 91 -2.61 -7.15 11.44
C ILE A 91 -1.69 -8.33 11.09
N LYS A 92 -0.82 -8.73 12.02
CA LYS A 92 0.22 -9.76 11.81
C LYS A 92 1.04 -9.55 10.53
N ASP A 93 1.43 -8.31 10.30
CA ASP A 93 2.14 -7.83 9.10
C ASP A 93 1.34 -7.95 7.79
N GLY A 94 0.07 -8.31 7.91
CA GLY A 94 -0.87 -8.41 6.82
C GLY A 94 -1.68 -7.14 6.64
N ARG A 95 -2.88 -7.32 6.12
CA ARG A 95 -3.78 -6.24 5.70
C ARG A 95 -4.76 -5.87 6.82
N GLY A 96 -5.09 -4.58 6.88
CA GLY A 96 -6.19 -4.08 7.72
C GLY A 96 -7.58 -4.30 7.12
N HIS A 97 -8.61 -3.78 7.78
CA HIS A 97 -9.99 -3.84 7.31
C HIS A 97 -10.74 -2.55 7.66
N PRO A 98 -11.81 -2.23 6.92
CA PRO A 98 -12.75 -1.19 7.35
C PRO A 98 -13.41 -1.58 8.69
N PRO A 99 -13.92 -0.61 9.46
CA PRO A 99 -14.70 -0.92 10.66
C PRO A 99 -15.92 -1.77 10.32
N GLU A 100 -16.23 -2.74 11.16
CA GLU A 100 -17.45 -3.54 11.08
C GLU A 100 -18.60 -2.85 11.84
N LYS A 101 -19.80 -3.41 11.70
CA LYS A 101 -20.98 -2.88 12.39
C LYS A 101 -20.76 -2.99 13.90
N ASP A 102 -20.94 -1.87 14.59
CA ASP A 102 -20.78 -1.69 16.05
C ASP A 102 -19.32 -1.51 16.53
N ASP A 103 -18.34 -1.45 15.63
CA ASP A 103 -17.00 -1.01 15.99
C ASP A 103 -17.02 0.45 16.45
N LEU A 104 -16.32 0.72 17.56
CA LEU A 104 -16.18 2.08 18.10
C LEU A 104 -15.16 2.91 17.31
N HIS A 105 -14.19 2.24 16.67
CA HIS A 105 -13.06 2.86 16.00
C HIS A 105 -12.63 2.08 14.76
N ALA A 106 -11.99 2.76 13.81
CA ALA A 106 -11.50 2.21 12.55
C ALA A 106 -10.01 1.84 12.65
N VAL A 107 -9.60 1.09 13.68
CA VAL A 107 -8.17 0.86 14.05
C VAL A 107 -7.23 0.56 12.88
N SER A 108 -7.66 -0.22 11.87
CA SER A 108 -6.81 -0.63 10.74
C SER A 108 -7.17 0.02 9.39
N MET A 109 -7.97 1.09 9.45
CA MET A 109 -8.34 1.97 8.35
C MET A 109 -8.21 3.44 8.76
N LEU A 110 -7.41 4.19 8.02
CA LEU A 110 -7.29 5.64 8.21
C LEU A 110 -8.12 6.40 7.18
N VAL A 111 -8.47 7.65 7.49
CA VAL A 111 -9.10 8.59 6.56
C VAL A 111 -8.18 9.79 6.38
N ARG A 112 -7.60 9.93 5.18
CA ARG A 112 -6.83 11.13 4.82
C ARG A 112 -7.78 12.28 4.53
N LEU A 113 -7.40 13.46 4.99
CA LEU A 113 -8.13 14.72 4.83
C LEU A 113 -7.30 15.69 3.98
N SER A 114 -7.97 16.50 3.17
CA SER A 114 -7.37 17.68 2.53
C SER A 114 -8.45 18.66 2.08
N ILE A 115 -8.02 19.82 1.61
CA ILE A 115 -8.84 20.74 0.82
C ILE A 115 -8.18 21.03 -0.53
N PRO A 116 -8.93 21.45 -1.56
CA PRO A 116 -8.36 21.92 -2.81
C PRO A 116 -7.40 23.09 -2.60
N ALA A 117 -6.27 23.09 -3.32
CA ALA A 117 -5.31 24.19 -3.31
C ALA A 117 -5.82 25.38 -4.15
N MET A 118 -6.43 26.37 -3.51
CA MET A 118 -7.10 27.49 -4.19
C MET A 118 -6.21 28.75 -4.28
N THR A 119 -5.47 29.08 -3.22
CA THR A 119 -4.60 30.26 -3.19
C THR A 119 -3.22 30.00 -3.82
N PRO A 120 -2.47 31.04 -4.26
CA PRO A 120 -1.10 30.88 -4.72
C PRO A 120 -0.17 30.21 -3.69
N GLU A 121 -0.35 30.53 -2.41
CA GLU A 121 0.44 29.96 -1.31
C GLU A 121 0.14 28.47 -1.13
N GLN A 122 -1.15 28.11 -1.15
CA GLN A 122 -1.58 26.71 -1.12
C GLN A 122 -1.06 25.96 -2.35
N LYS A 123 -1.15 26.51 -3.56
CA LYS A 123 -0.62 25.84 -4.76
C LYS A 123 0.88 25.61 -4.68
N LYS A 124 1.62 26.55 -4.08
CA LYS A 124 3.06 26.39 -3.83
C LYS A 124 3.35 25.32 -2.78
N ALA A 125 2.61 25.32 -1.66
CA ALA A 125 2.73 24.30 -0.62
C ALA A 125 2.41 22.90 -1.15
N TYR A 126 1.32 22.77 -1.92
CA TYR A 126 0.86 21.52 -2.53
C TYR A 126 1.96 20.82 -3.35
N ILE A 127 2.78 21.57 -4.09
CA ILE A 127 3.87 21.01 -4.90
C ILE A 127 4.86 20.23 -4.02
N LYS A 128 5.17 20.72 -2.81
CA LYS A 128 6.13 20.11 -1.89
C LYS A 128 5.46 19.13 -0.92
N ASP A 129 4.30 19.47 -0.40
CA ASP A 129 3.65 18.72 0.68
C ASP A 129 2.70 17.63 0.15
N GLY A 130 2.39 17.66 -1.14
CA GLY A 130 1.55 16.66 -1.81
C GLY A 130 0.06 16.78 -1.52
N GLY A 131 -0.35 17.74 -0.71
CA GLY A 131 -1.74 18.00 -0.34
C GLY A 131 -1.82 19.26 0.50
N ILE A 132 -3.04 19.81 0.65
CA ILE A 132 -3.31 20.87 1.61
C ILE A 132 -4.12 20.26 2.74
N PRO A 133 -3.58 20.17 3.97
CA PRO A 133 -4.30 19.62 5.11
C PRO A 133 -5.63 20.34 5.33
N GLU A 134 -6.61 19.62 5.86
CA GLU A 134 -7.83 20.23 6.37
C GLU A 134 -7.46 21.15 7.57
N PRO A 135 -7.97 22.40 7.62
CA PRO A 135 -7.47 23.40 8.56
C PRO A 135 -7.73 23.13 10.05
N THR A 136 -8.72 22.30 10.38
CA THR A 136 -9.11 21.95 11.76
C THR A 136 -8.50 20.62 12.21
N TYR A 137 -8.46 19.62 11.32
CA TYR A 137 -8.13 18.22 11.59
C TYR A 137 -6.87 17.73 10.88
N GLY A 138 -6.17 18.60 10.15
CA GLY A 138 -4.89 18.26 9.52
C GLY A 138 -5.03 17.32 8.33
N GLY A 139 -4.01 16.46 8.13
CA GLY A 139 -3.91 15.60 6.95
C GLY A 139 -4.54 14.21 7.09
N GLN A 140 -4.94 13.84 8.30
CA GLN A 140 -5.48 12.52 8.64
C GLN A 140 -6.31 12.62 9.92
N LEU A 141 -7.54 12.10 9.88
CA LEU A 141 -8.44 12.08 11.04
C LEU A 141 -7.92 11.09 12.10
N GLN A 142 -7.82 11.55 13.35
CA GLN A 142 -7.46 10.77 14.53
C GLN A 142 -8.70 10.34 15.32
N ASP A 143 -9.13 9.10 15.12
CA ASP A 143 -10.35 8.55 15.73
C ASP A 143 -10.15 8.01 17.17
N PHE A 144 -8.93 8.10 17.70
CA PHE A 144 -8.60 7.90 19.10
C PHE A 144 -8.00 9.16 19.74
N ALA A 145 -8.18 9.23 21.07
CA ALA A 145 -7.47 10.16 21.94
C ALA A 145 -7.03 9.43 23.21
N LEU A 146 -6.13 10.05 23.96
CA LEU A 146 -5.77 9.59 25.30
C LEU A 146 -6.98 9.55 26.24
N GLN A 147 -6.85 8.84 27.36
CA GLN A 147 -7.93 8.72 28.33
C GLN A 147 -8.42 10.10 28.79
N ASP A 148 -9.74 10.26 28.90
CA ASP A 148 -10.43 11.49 29.30
C ASP A 148 -10.25 12.67 28.33
N GLN A 149 -9.78 12.40 27.10
CA GLN A 149 -9.64 13.38 26.02
C GLN A 149 -10.66 13.13 24.90
N THR A 150 -10.85 14.13 24.04
CA THR A 150 -11.83 14.07 22.94
C THR A 150 -11.11 13.71 21.63
N PRO A 151 -11.51 12.61 20.94
CA PRO A 151 -10.99 12.28 19.61
C PRO A 151 -11.44 13.30 18.56
N GLU A 152 -10.84 13.26 17.38
CA GLU A 152 -11.19 14.21 16.32
C GLU A 152 -12.57 13.97 15.73
N GLY A 153 -12.97 12.71 15.66
CA GLY A 153 -14.29 12.30 15.20
C GLY A 153 -14.39 10.80 15.08
N LYS A 154 -15.58 10.32 14.71
CA LYS A 154 -15.88 8.89 14.52
C LYS A 154 -16.10 8.58 13.05
N ILE A 155 -15.41 7.54 12.57
CA ILE A 155 -15.51 7.04 11.20
C ILE A 155 -16.64 6.01 11.10
N GLU A 156 -17.58 6.24 10.18
CA GLU A 156 -18.64 5.28 9.86
C GLU A 156 -18.64 4.97 8.36
N ILE A 157 -18.79 3.69 8.01
CA ILE A 157 -18.89 3.25 6.62
C ILE A 157 -20.17 2.46 6.42
N THR A 158 -20.96 2.91 5.45
CA THR A 158 -22.11 2.16 4.94
C THR A 158 -21.86 1.73 3.51
N TYR A 159 -22.65 0.80 3.00
CA TYR A 159 -22.47 0.25 1.66
C TYR A 159 -23.77 0.25 0.87
N THR A 160 -23.67 0.47 -0.45
CA THR A 160 -24.74 0.18 -1.40
C THR A 160 -24.31 -0.94 -2.34
N ASP A 161 -25.25 -1.84 -2.63
CA ASP A 161 -25.04 -2.95 -3.54
C ASP A 161 -24.94 -2.50 -5.00
N VAL A 162 -23.95 -3.05 -5.72
CA VAL A 162 -23.74 -2.80 -7.15
C VAL A 162 -23.69 -4.15 -7.87
N PRO A 163 -24.80 -4.61 -8.48
CA PRO A 163 -24.83 -5.89 -9.18
C PRO A 163 -24.05 -5.82 -10.50
N VAL A 164 -23.18 -6.79 -10.73
CA VAL A 164 -22.40 -6.97 -11.96
C VAL A 164 -22.68 -8.36 -12.54
N LYS A 165 -22.94 -8.42 -13.84
CA LYS A 165 -23.37 -9.66 -14.52
C LYS A 165 -22.31 -10.14 -15.51
N PHE A 166 -21.91 -11.40 -15.35
CA PHE A 166 -21.08 -12.12 -16.33
C PHE A 166 -21.89 -12.48 -17.58
N LYS A 167 -21.18 -12.73 -18.68
CA LYS A 167 -21.80 -13.12 -19.96
C LYS A 167 -22.58 -14.43 -19.89
N ASP A 168 -22.20 -15.35 -19.00
CA ASP A 168 -22.92 -16.60 -18.75
C ASP A 168 -24.17 -16.45 -17.88
N GLY A 169 -24.47 -15.23 -17.43
CA GLY A 169 -25.63 -14.89 -16.61
C GLY A 169 -25.38 -14.87 -15.10
N THR A 170 -24.22 -15.35 -14.64
CA THR A 170 -23.83 -15.29 -13.22
C THR A 170 -23.79 -13.83 -12.75
N THR A 171 -24.32 -13.54 -11.56
CA THR A 171 -24.29 -12.19 -10.98
C THR A 171 -23.44 -12.18 -9.72
N VAL A 172 -22.57 -11.18 -9.60
CA VAL A 172 -21.79 -10.87 -8.40
C VAL A 172 -22.22 -9.48 -7.92
N THR A 173 -22.50 -9.33 -6.63
CA THR A 173 -22.91 -8.05 -6.05
C THR A 173 -21.72 -7.40 -5.37
N LEU A 174 -21.23 -6.27 -5.89
CA LEU A 174 -20.16 -5.49 -5.27
C LEU A 174 -20.72 -4.56 -4.18
N ARG A 175 -19.85 -4.06 -3.31
CA ARG A 175 -20.19 -3.04 -2.29
C ARG A 175 -19.56 -1.69 -2.61
N LYS A 176 -20.36 -0.65 -2.83
CA LYS A 176 -19.88 0.73 -2.95
C LYS A 176 -19.91 1.39 -1.56
N PRO A 177 -18.77 1.80 -0.99
CA PRO A 177 -18.74 2.43 0.33
C PRO A 177 -19.25 3.87 0.29
N HIS A 178 -19.86 4.28 1.41
CA HIS A 178 -20.17 5.67 1.75
C HIS A 178 -19.54 5.96 3.10
N LEU A 179 -18.54 6.83 3.09
CA LEU A 179 -17.85 7.31 4.29
C LEU A 179 -18.67 8.44 4.92
N ASN A 180 -18.83 8.39 6.23
CA ASN A 180 -19.39 9.46 7.04
C ASN A 180 -18.49 9.70 8.26
N ILE A 181 -18.27 10.96 8.61
CA ILE A 181 -17.55 11.34 9.83
C ILE A 181 -18.54 12.03 10.75
N THR A 182 -18.62 11.56 11.98
CA THR A 182 -19.56 12.03 13.00
C THR A 182 -18.81 12.46 14.26
N ASP A 183 -19.52 13.07 15.21
CA ASP A 183 -18.98 13.40 16.54
C ASP A 183 -17.67 14.22 16.50
N LEU A 184 -17.62 15.22 15.62
CA LEU A 184 -16.48 16.10 15.44
C LEU A 184 -16.08 16.83 16.74
N GLY A 185 -14.85 16.61 17.21
CA GLY A 185 -14.38 17.08 18.51
C GLY A 185 -13.89 18.53 18.57
N TYR A 186 -13.51 19.11 17.42
CA TYR A 186 -12.79 20.40 17.36
C TYR A 186 -13.49 21.45 16.48
N GLY A 187 -14.76 21.23 16.15
CA GLY A 187 -15.60 22.12 15.33
C GLY A 187 -15.85 21.58 13.93
N ASP A 188 -16.51 22.39 13.09
CA ASP A 188 -16.85 21.98 11.74
C ASP A 188 -15.60 21.85 10.85
N MET A 189 -15.63 20.86 9.95
CA MET A 189 -14.67 20.75 8.86
C MET A 189 -14.89 21.86 7.83
N HIS A 190 -13.84 22.19 7.07
CA HIS A 190 -13.95 23.01 5.88
C HIS A 190 -15.00 22.43 4.90
N PRO A 191 -15.85 23.24 4.25
CA PRO A 191 -16.92 22.76 3.37
C PRO A 191 -16.41 21.99 2.14
N ASP A 192 -15.20 22.29 1.70
CA ASP A 192 -14.55 21.63 0.56
C ASP A 192 -13.59 20.49 0.99
N THR A 193 -13.81 19.88 2.16
CA THR A 193 -12.96 18.77 2.61
C THR A 193 -13.10 17.55 1.69
N GLU A 194 -11.95 17.02 1.27
CA GLU A 194 -11.81 15.80 0.48
C GLU A 194 -11.33 14.65 1.38
N PHE A 195 -11.86 13.45 1.14
CA PHE A 195 -11.62 12.27 1.97
C PHE A 195 -11.00 11.13 1.16
N SER A 196 -10.09 10.38 1.77
CA SER A 196 -9.57 9.13 1.20
C SER A 196 -9.44 8.06 2.29
N ALA A 197 -10.37 7.10 2.28
CA ALA A 197 -10.36 5.97 3.21
C ALA A 197 -9.34 4.91 2.76
N ARG A 198 -8.47 4.48 3.66
CA ARG A 198 -7.32 3.61 3.35
C ARG A 198 -7.13 2.54 4.41
N VAL A 199 -7.26 1.26 4.03
CA VAL A 199 -6.86 0.15 4.88
C VAL A 199 -5.34 -0.04 4.82
N ALA A 200 -4.75 -0.51 5.91
CA ALA A 200 -3.32 -0.79 5.96
C ALA A 200 -2.92 -1.89 4.95
N PRO A 201 -1.89 -1.68 4.10
CA PRO A 201 -1.39 -2.71 3.19
C PRO A 201 -0.52 -3.76 3.93
N PRO A 202 -0.28 -4.94 3.35
CA PRO A 202 0.67 -5.92 3.92
C PRO A 202 2.12 -5.41 3.88
N MET A 203 2.93 -5.83 4.85
CA MET A 203 4.31 -5.35 5.06
C MET A 203 5.39 -6.21 4.38
N ILE A 204 5.01 -7.31 3.74
CA ILE A 204 5.97 -8.27 3.17
C ILE A 204 6.70 -7.72 1.93
N GLY A 205 8.01 -7.99 1.85
CA GLY A 205 8.82 -7.72 0.66
C GLY A 205 9.06 -6.24 0.36
N LEU A 206 8.73 -5.33 1.26
CA LEU A 206 8.83 -3.89 0.98
C LEU A 206 10.26 -3.43 0.68
N GLY A 207 11.28 -3.98 1.37
CA GLY A 207 12.67 -3.66 1.06
C GLY A 207 13.13 -4.13 -0.33
N LEU A 208 12.50 -5.18 -0.88
CA LEU A 208 12.74 -5.59 -2.27
C LEU A 208 12.15 -4.58 -3.26
N LEU A 209 10.96 -4.05 -2.96
CA LEU A 209 10.30 -3.02 -3.78
C LEU A 209 11.05 -1.69 -3.72
N GLU A 210 11.54 -1.31 -2.53
CA GLU A 210 12.44 -0.16 -2.36
C GLU A 210 13.70 -0.31 -3.22
N SER A 211 14.18 -1.54 -3.37
CA SER A 211 15.41 -1.86 -4.10
C SER A 211 15.22 -1.97 -5.62
N ILE A 212 14.03 -1.69 -6.17
CA ILE A 212 13.83 -1.61 -7.63
C ILE A 212 14.47 -0.31 -8.14
N PRO A 213 15.38 -0.33 -9.14
CA PRO A 213 16.01 0.89 -9.64
C PRO A 213 15.00 1.92 -10.16
N ASP A 214 15.26 3.22 -9.92
CA ASP A 214 14.44 4.32 -10.45
C ASP A 214 14.30 4.24 -11.98
N GLU A 215 15.39 3.88 -12.68
CA GLU A 215 15.40 3.75 -14.14
C GLU A 215 14.46 2.64 -14.63
N THR A 216 14.19 1.63 -13.80
CA THR A 216 13.24 0.57 -14.15
C THR A 216 11.81 1.08 -14.10
N LEU A 217 11.45 1.85 -13.07
CA LEU A 217 10.13 2.46 -12.95
C LEU A 217 9.90 3.49 -14.07
N LEU A 218 10.90 4.32 -14.34
CA LEU A 218 10.85 5.29 -15.45
C LEU A 218 10.75 4.62 -16.82
N ALA A 219 11.39 3.45 -17.01
CA ALA A 219 11.31 2.70 -18.26
C ALA A 219 9.96 1.98 -18.46
N TRP A 220 9.18 1.78 -17.39
CA TRP A 220 7.84 1.22 -17.48
C TRP A 220 6.75 2.29 -17.61
N ALA A 221 7.05 3.53 -17.21
CA ALA A 221 6.10 4.63 -17.33
C ALA A 221 5.82 4.97 -18.81
N ASP A 222 4.55 5.16 -19.13
CA ASP A 222 4.06 5.58 -20.44
C ASP A 222 2.90 6.58 -20.28
N GLU A 223 3.17 7.73 -19.66
CA GLU A 223 2.14 8.74 -19.36
C GLU A 223 1.40 9.27 -20.60
N GLN A 224 1.97 9.11 -21.80
CA GLN A 224 1.36 9.59 -23.05
C GLN A 224 0.70 8.49 -23.86
N ASP A 225 0.60 7.25 -23.33
CA ASP A 225 0.04 6.07 -24.02
C ASP A 225 0.61 5.97 -25.45
N ALA A 226 1.94 5.95 -25.54
CA ALA A 226 2.67 6.06 -26.80
C ALA A 226 2.43 4.84 -27.71
N ASP A 227 2.18 3.67 -27.12
CA ASP A 227 1.85 2.43 -27.84
C ASP A 227 0.35 2.25 -28.11
N LYS A 228 -0.51 3.11 -27.51
CA LYS A 228 -1.97 3.16 -27.71
C LYS A 228 -2.68 1.90 -27.24
N ASP A 229 -2.16 1.26 -26.20
CA ASP A 229 -2.83 0.14 -25.54
C ASP A 229 -3.91 0.60 -24.53
N GLY A 230 -3.95 1.90 -24.24
CA GLY A 230 -4.91 2.54 -23.33
C GLY A 230 -4.46 2.54 -21.87
N ILE A 231 -3.21 2.19 -21.59
CA ILE A 231 -2.57 2.21 -20.27
C ILE A 231 -1.60 3.40 -20.22
N SER A 232 -1.77 4.27 -19.23
CA SER A 232 -1.00 5.52 -19.10
C SER A 232 -0.22 5.60 -17.79
N GLY A 233 0.36 4.48 -17.38
CA GLY A 233 1.08 4.34 -16.12
C GLY A 233 2.15 5.40 -15.93
N LYS A 234 2.16 6.08 -14.77
CA LYS A 234 3.16 7.11 -14.46
C LYS A 234 3.75 6.98 -13.05
N VAL A 235 4.94 7.52 -12.85
CA VAL A 235 5.53 7.63 -11.50
C VAL A 235 4.89 8.81 -10.76
N ASN A 236 4.74 8.71 -9.43
CA ASN A 236 4.48 9.89 -8.61
C ASN A 236 5.81 10.57 -8.25
N LYS A 237 5.87 11.90 -8.32
CA LYS A 237 7.04 12.68 -7.88
C LYS A 237 6.73 13.34 -6.53
N VAL A 238 7.46 12.94 -5.51
CA VAL A 238 7.17 13.27 -4.10
C VAL A 238 8.39 13.89 -3.43
N TRP A 239 8.17 14.62 -2.34
CA TRP A 239 9.26 15.24 -1.59
C TRP A 239 9.98 14.22 -0.72
N ASP A 240 11.30 14.17 -0.83
CA ASP A 240 12.19 13.39 0.03
C ASP A 240 12.84 14.34 1.04
N ILE A 241 12.47 14.18 2.31
CA ILE A 241 12.88 15.07 3.41
C ILE A 241 14.38 15.00 3.63
N GLU A 242 14.98 13.81 3.55
CA GLU A 242 16.42 13.62 3.78
C GLU A 242 17.25 14.20 2.65
N LYS A 243 16.79 14.05 1.40
CA LYS A 243 17.48 14.61 0.23
C LYS A 243 17.25 16.11 0.04
N ASP A 244 16.23 16.68 0.70
CA ASP A 244 15.75 18.05 0.46
C ASP A 244 15.47 18.31 -1.03
N ASP A 245 14.97 17.29 -1.73
CA ASP A 245 14.64 17.32 -3.17
C ASP A 245 13.53 16.31 -3.49
N PHE A 246 13.01 16.35 -4.71
CA PHE A 246 12.02 15.39 -5.18
C PHE A 246 12.63 14.04 -5.57
N SER A 247 11.94 12.97 -5.20
CA SER A 247 12.24 11.58 -5.58
C SER A 247 11.02 10.88 -6.20
N ILE A 248 11.23 9.69 -6.76
CA ILE A 248 10.13 8.81 -7.17
C ILE A 248 9.43 8.28 -5.92
N GLY A 249 8.12 8.46 -5.87
CA GLY A 249 7.27 7.89 -4.85
C GLY A 249 7.04 6.40 -5.04
N ARG A 250 7.02 5.63 -3.94
CA ARG A 250 7.02 4.15 -3.95
C ARG A 250 5.99 3.54 -3.03
N PHE A 251 5.77 4.13 -1.87
CA PHE A 251 4.95 3.57 -0.80
C PHE A 251 3.66 4.36 -0.55
N GLY A 252 2.71 3.72 0.14
CA GLY A 252 1.33 4.18 0.22
C GLY A 252 0.49 3.78 -1.00
N TRP A 253 -0.79 4.12 -0.93
CA TRP A 253 -1.78 3.77 -1.96
C TRP A 253 -1.66 4.60 -3.25
N LYS A 254 -1.13 5.81 -3.15
CA LYS A 254 -0.86 6.71 -4.29
C LYS A 254 0.64 7.00 -4.46
N ALA A 255 1.50 6.10 -3.99
CA ALA A 255 2.95 6.26 -4.06
C ALA A 255 3.44 7.60 -3.44
N GLY A 256 2.86 8.04 -2.32
CA GLY A 256 3.14 9.33 -1.69
C GLY A 256 4.45 9.41 -0.90
N GLN A 257 5.11 8.27 -0.65
CA GLN A 257 6.34 8.21 0.15
C GLN A 257 7.51 7.59 -0.65
N PRO A 258 8.71 8.20 -0.64
CA PRO A 258 9.83 7.76 -1.46
C PRO A 258 10.60 6.57 -0.88
N THR A 259 10.68 6.46 0.46
CA THR A 259 11.48 5.46 1.18
C THR A 259 10.69 4.84 2.32
N LEU A 260 11.13 3.68 2.79
CA LEU A 260 10.57 3.04 3.98
C LEU A 260 10.88 3.85 5.25
N MET A 261 12.07 4.47 5.33
CA MET A 261 12.41 5.35 6.44
C MET A 261 11.39 6.50 6.57
N GLN A 262 11.13 7.24 5.49
CA GLN A 262 10.16 8.34 5.52
C GLN A 262 8.73 7.85 5.76
N GLN A 263 8.34 6.72 5.17
CA GLN A 263 7.03 6.10 5.43
C GLN A 263 6.85 5.69 6.90
N ASN A 264 7.87 5.11 7.53
CA ASN A 264 7.84 4.70 8.93
C ASN A 264 7.77 5.92 9.86
N ALA A 265 8.59 6.94 9.60
CA ALA A 265 8.59 8.18 10.37
C ALA A 265 7.26 8.95 10.22
N ALA A 266 6.67 8.97 9.02
CA ALA A 266 5.36 9.55 8.78
C ALA A 266 4.24 8.78 9.49
N ALA A 267 4.34 7.45 9.60
CA ALA A 267 3.38 6.63 10.35
C ALA A 267 3.52 6.83 11.87
N PHE A 268 4.73 6.98 12.40
CA PHE A 268 4.93 7.35 13.81
C PHE A 268 4.22 8.67 14.13
N ASN A 269 4.38 9.69 13.28
CA ASN A 269 3.75 10.99 13.49
C ASN A 269 2.24 10.98 13.23
N GLY A 270 1.82 10.42 12.10
CA GLY A 270 0.44 10.46 11.63
C GLY A 270 -0.49 9.45 12.30
N ASP A 271 0.00 8.29 12.69
CA ASP A 271 -0.85 7.19 13.18
C ASP A 271 -0.73 6.98 14.69
N VAL A 272 0.44 7.28 15.28
CA VAL A 272 0.74 7.10 16.71
C VAL A 272 0.89 8.45 17.45
N GLY A 273 1.06 9.55 16.72
CA GLY A 273 1.22 10.89 17.29
C GLY A 273 2.60 11.14 17.90
N LEU A 274 3.66 10.54 17.36
CA LEU A 274 5.04 10.61 17.86
C LEU A 274 5.95 11.41 16.93
N THR A 275 6.80 12.27 17.50
CA THR A 275 7.81 13.03 16.75
C THR A 275 9.07 12.21 16.45
N SER A 276 9.73 12.55 15.34
CA SER A 276 10.99 11.97 14.88
C SER A 276 11.90 13.05 14.29
N HIS A 277 13.14 12.71 13.92
CA HIS A 277 14.01 13.67 13.25
C HIS A 277 13.50 14.10 11.85
N LEU A 278 12.75 13.24 11.16
CA LEU A 278 12.12 13.57 9.86
C LEU A 278 10.82 14.36 10.02
N PHE A 279 10.06 14.07 11.08
CA PHE A 279 8.80 14.74 11.41
C PHE A 279 8.87 15.28 12.85
N PRO A 280 9.50 16.44 13.06
CA PRO A 280 9.83 16.95 14.41
C PRO A 280 8.68 17.68 15.10
N ASN A 281 7.55 17.88 14.41
CA ASN A 281 6.40 18.60 14.92
C ASN A 281 5.26 17.64 15.26
N GLU A 282 4.55 17.92 16.33
CA GLU A 282 3.35 17.19 16.72
C GLU A 282 2.27 17.28 15.62
N ASN A 283 1.47 16.22 15.48
CA ASN A 283 0.41 16.15 14.47
C ASN A 283 -0.91 16.78 14.95
N CYS A 284 -0.84 17.99 15.51
CA CYS A 284 -2.01 18.81 15.88
C CYS A 284 -2.04 20.11 15.07
N THR A 285 -3.24 20.58 14.76
CA THR A 285 -3.44 21.92 14.19
C THR A 285 -3.53 22.99 15.28
N SER A 286 -3.56 24.26 14.86
CA SER A 286 -3.81 25.40 15.76
C SER A 286 -5.18 25.37 16.48
N LYS A 287 -6.09 24.47 16.09
CA LYS A 287 -7.40 24.27 16.74
C LYS A 287 -7.36 23.22 17.84
N GLN A 288 -6.24 22.53 18.02
CA GLN A 288 -6.08 21.37 18.90
C GLN A 288 -4.96 21.64 19.92
N SER A 289 -5.26 22.40 20.98
CA SER A 289 -4.25 22.75 22.01
C SER A 289 -3.74 21.54 22.80
N ILE A 290 -4.40 20.39 22.68
CA ILE A 290 -4.09 19.17 23.44
C ILE A 290 -2.63 18.70 23.26
N CYS A 291 -2.02 18.91 22.08
CA CYS A 291 -0.60 18.60 21.87
C CYS A 291 0.36 19.54 22.61
N ASP A 292 -0.07 20.78 22.93
CA ASP A 292 0.72 21.71 23.73
C ASP A 292 0.47 21.54 25.23
N ASP A 293 -0.74 21.13 25.61
CA ASP A 293 -1.20 21.05 27.00
C ASP A 293 -0.78 19.73 27.69
N MET A 294 -0.66 18.63 26.94
CA MET A 294 -0.35 17.31 27.48
C MET A 294 1.16 17.05 27.56
N PRO A 295 1.63 16.24 28.54
CA PRO A 295 3.01 15.77 28.56
C PRO A 295 3.35 14.96 27.30
N ASN A 296 4.56 15.10 26.80
CA ASN A 296 5.08 14.32 25.68
C ASN A 296 6.31 13.48 26.11
N GLY A 297 6.72 12.54 25.24
CA GLY A 297 7.78 11.58 25.56
C GLY A 297 9.22 12.09 25.34
N GLY A 298 9.41 13.34 24.91
CA GLY A 298 10.73 13.90 24.61
C GLY A 298 10.76 14.76 23.33
N LYS A 299 11.97 15.07 22.85
CA LYS A 299 12.20 15.84 21.61
C LYS A 299 13.46 15.34 20.88
N PRO A 300 13.33 14.53 19.80
CA PRO A 300 12.12 13.83 19.39
C PRO A 300 11.79 12.67 20.34
N GLU A 301 10.58 12.13 20.26
CA GLU A 301 10.14 10.97 21.05
C GLU A 301 10.67 9.65 20.47
N VAL A 302 10.69 9.53 19.14
CA VAL A 302 11.29 8.37 18.47
C VAL A 302 12.76 8.66 18.17
N SER A 303 13.64 7.95 18.88
CA SER A 303 15.09 8.03 18.62
C SER A 303 15.48 7.45 17.25
N GLU A 304 16.60 7.92 16.69
CA GLU A 304 17.15 7.41 15.42
C GLU A 304 17.34 5.89 15.43
N ASN A 305 17.88 5.32 16.51
CA ASN A 305 18.06 3.87 16.63
C ASN A 305 16.74 3.09 16.51
N ILE A 306 15.64 3.63 17.06
CA ILE A 306 14.33 2.97 16.96
C ILE A 306 13.84 3.00 15.51
N LEU A 307 13.97 4.14 14.83
CA LEU A 307 13.63 4.26 13.41
C LEU A 307 14.45 3.28 12.56
N ASP A 308 15.76 3.21 12.76
CA ASP A 308 16.66 2.30 12.05
C ASP A 308 16.25 0.84 12.25
N PHE A 309 15.89 0.44 13.47
CA PHE A 309 15.43 -0.93 13.73
C PHE A 309 14.10 -1.23 13.05
N VAL A 310 13.15 -0.29 13.05
CA VAL A 310 11.84 -0.46 12.40
C VAL A 310 11.99 -0.46 10.87
N GLU A 311 12.84 0.40 10.31
CA GLU A 311 13.21 0.37 8.90
C GLU A 311 13.82 -0.99 8.54
N PHE A 312 14.83 -1.43 9.29
CA PHE A 312 15.48 -2.72 9.06
C PHE A 312 14.48 -3.89 9.10
N TYR A 313 13.54 -3.87 10.05
CA TYR A 313 12.45 -4.85 10.11
C TYR A 313 11.57 -4.82 8.85
N SER A 314 11.06 -3.64 8.49
CA SER A 314 10.19 -3.46 7.32
C SER A 314 10.88 -3.81 5.98
N GLN A 315 12.18 -3.59 5.87
CA GLN A 315 12.98 -3.96 4.71
C GLN A 315 13.16 -5.48 4.57
N HIS A 316 13.26 -6.20 5.69
CA HIS A 316 13.66 -7.61 5.70
C HIS A 316 12.52 -8.58 5.99
N LEU A 317 11.27 -8.12 6.04
CA LEU A 317 10.13 -9.00 6.17
C LEU A 317 9.93 -9.81 4.87
N ALA A 318 9.99 -11.14 4.97
CA ALA A 318 10.05 -12.00 3.80
C ALA A 318 8.70 -12.18 3.10
N VAL A 319 8.77 -12.38 1.79
CA VAL A 319 7.64 -12.84 0.98
C VAL A 319 7.51 -14.37 1.10
N PRO A 320 6.34 -14.93 1.41
CA PRO A 320 6.15 -16.37 1.40
C PRO A 320 6.25 -16.92 -0.04
N ILE A 321 6.65 -18.18 -0.18
CA ILE A 321 6.69 -18.83 -1.50
C ILE A 321 5.29 -19.00 -2.08
N ARG A 322 5.20 -19.02 -3.41
CA ARG A 322 3.99 -19.41 -4.12
C ARG A 322 3.61 -20.85 -3.82
N ARG A 323 2.30 -21.12 -3.85
CA ARG A 323 1.72 -22.45 -3.61
C ARG A 323 1.24 -23.07 -4.91
N ASN A 324 1.11 -24.40 -4.94
CA ASN A 324 0.38 -25.11 -5.99
C ASN A 324 0.82 -24.81 -7.45
N VAL A 325 2.08 -24.40 -7.68
CA VAL A 325 2.58 -23.96 -9.00
C VAL A 325 2.47 -25.03 -10.10
N ASN A 326 2.34 -26.30 -9.71
CA ASN A 326 2.20 -27.43 -10.63
C ASN A 326 0.74 -27.80 -10.93
N ASP A 327 -0.22 -27.25 -10.18
CA ASP A 327 -1.65 -27.51 -10.36
C ASP A 327 -2.11 -27.01 -11.75
N PRO A 328 -2.78 -27.86 -12.55
CA PRO A 328 -3.30 -27.46 -13.86
C PRO A 328 -4.22 -26.24 -13.84
N ASN A 329 -5.03 -26.05 -12.79
CA ASN A 329 -5.91 -24.90 -12.65
C ASN A 329 -5.13 -23.62 -12.35
N VAL A 330 -4.06 -23.69 -11.56
CA VAL A 330 -3.17 -22.53 -11.31
C VAL A 330 -2.47 -22.11 -12.60
N LYS A 331 -1.98 -23.07 -13.39
CA LYS A 331 -1.36 -22.80 -14.71
C LYS A 331 -2.35 -22.17 -15.69
N LEU A 332 -3.58 -22.70 -15.74
CA LEU A 332 -4.65 -22.14 -16.56
C LEU A 332 -5.01 -20.72 -16.10
N GLY A 333 -5.17 -20.51 -14.80
CA GLY A 333 -5.47 -19.21 -14.22
C GLY A 333 -4.43 -18.16 -14.53
N GLN A 334 -3.16 -18.56 -14.52
CA GLN A 334 -2.06 -17.70 -14.91
C GLN A 334 -2.12 -17.28 -16.39
N GLN A 335 -2.44 -18.22 -17.28
CA GLN A 335 -2.64 -17.91 -18.70
C GLN A 335 -3.82 -16.96 -18.89
N ILE A 336 -4.91 -17.16 -18.14
CA ILE A 336 -6.08 -16.28 -18.15
C ILE A 336 -5.72 -14.89 -17.61
N PHE A 337 -4.91 -14.79 -16.55
CA PHE A 337 -4.44 -13.51 -16.00
C PHE A 337 -3.72 -12.68 -17.06
N ALA A 338 -2.75 -13.29 -17.75
CA ALA A 338 -2.04 -12.65 -18.86
C ALA A 338 -2.97 -12.32 -20.05
N ALA A 339 -3.78 -13.29 -20.50
CA ALA A 339 -4.67 -13.13 -21.65
C ALA A 339 -5.80 -12.11 -21.40
N SER A 340 -6.19 -11.90 -20.14
CA SER A 340 -7.16 -10.87 -19.79
C SER A 340 -6.54 -9.46 -19.83
N GLY A 341 -5.22 -9.33 -19.83
CA GLY A 341 -4.52 -8.03 -19.82
C GLY A 341 -4.07 -7.57 -18.44
N CYS A 342 -4.11 -8.42 -17.41
CA CYS A 342 -3.73 -8.01 -16.05
C CYS A 342 -2.24 -7.68 -15.95
N GLU A 343 -1.39 -8.33 -16.76
CA GLU A 343 0.07 -8.14 -16.77
C GLU A 343 0.52 -6.77 -17.31
N SER A 344 -0.38 -5.98 -17.92
CA SER A 344 -0.05 -4.63 -18.38
C SER A 344 0.39 -3.73 -17.23
N CYS A 345 -0.29 -3.81 -16.09
CA CYS A 345 0.09 -3.11 -14.84
C CYS A 345 0.75 -4.06 -13.83
N HIS A 346 0.23 -5.28 -13.66
CA HIS A 346 0.76 -6.26 -12.71
C HIS A 346 1.97 -7.02 -13.29
N LYS A 347 3.05 -6.29 -13.60
CA LYS A 347 4.27 -6.84 -14.20
C LYS A 347 4.86 -7.97 -13.35
N THR A 348 5.05 -9.11 -13.99
CA THR A 348 5.36 -10.38 -13.31
C THR A 348 6.73 -10.43 -12.63
N SER A 349 7.75 -9.74 -13.15
CA SER A 349 9.11 -9.87 -12.60
C SER A 349 9.97 -8.64 -12.77
N VAL A 350 10.92 -8.46 -11.85
CA VAL A 350 11.92 -7.40 -11.89
C VAL A 350 13.19 -7.82 -11.16
N LYS A 351 14.33 -7.23 -11.53
CA LYS A 351 15.59 -7.41 -10.81
C LYS A 351 15.85 -6.21 -9.91
N THR A 352 16.14 -6.45 -8.64
CA THR A 352 16.54 -5.38 -7.71
C THR A 352 17.95 -4.88 -8.03
N ALA A 353 18.22 -3.62 -7.64
CA ALA A 353 19.52 -2.98 -7.72
C ALA A 353 20.58 -3.71 -6.89
N LYS A 354 21.84 -3.36 -7.13
CA LYS A 354 22.94 -3.73 -6.23
C LYS A 354 23.01 -2.73 -5.09
N ARG A 355 22.85 -3.20 -3.85
CA ARG A 355 22.83 -2.43 -2.60
C ARG A 355 23.86 -3.01 -1.60
N PRO A 356 25.12 -2.58 -1.63
CA PRO A 356 26.19 -3.13 -0.78
C PRO A 356 25.85 -3.16 0.72
N GLU A 357 25.06 -2.19 1.18
CA GLU A 357 24.56 -2.04 2.55
C GLU A 357 23.41 -3.00 2.89
N LEU A 358 22.63 -3.44 1.88
CA LEU A 358 21.56 -4.44 2.00
C LEU A 358 21.83 -5.66 1.10
N PRO A 359 22.88 -6.46 1.38
CA PRO A 359 23.27 -7.58 0.52
C PRO A 359 22.20 -8.67 0.40
N ALA A 360 21.31 -8.82 1.40
CA ALA A 360 20.20 -9.77 1.34
C ALA A 360 19.15 -9.41 0.27
N LEU A 361 18.97 -8.11 0.00
CA LEU A 361 17.97 -7.57 -0.93
C LEU A 361 18.56 -7.23 -2.31
N SER A 362 19.89 -7.29 -2.43
CA SER A 362 20.63 -6.96 -3.65
C SER A 362 20.48 -7.99 -4.75
N GLU A 363 20.33 -7.50 -5.98
CA GLU A 363 20.37 -8.30 -7.22
C GLU A 363 19.46 -9.54 -7.21
N GLN A 364 18.32 -9.44 -6.54
CA GLN A 364 17.30 -10.47 -6.51
C GLN A 364 16.46 -10.38 -7.78
N LEU A 365 16.27 -11.50 -8.46
CA LEU A 365 15.14 -11.66 -9.38
C LEU A 365 13.91 -11.96 -8.53
N ILE A 366 12.90 -11.09 -8.62
CA ILE A 366 11.69 -11.14 -7.81
C ILE A 366 10.44 -11.17 -8.71
N HIS A 367 9.32 -11.61 -8.14
CA HIS A 367 8.02 -11.74 -8.80
C HIS A 367 6.89 -11.06 -8.01
N PRO A 368 6.85 -9.73 -7.96
CA PRO A 368 5.89 -9.00 -7.13
C PRO A 368 4.53 -8.77 -7.80
N TYR A 369 4.42 -8.96 -9.12
CA TYR A 369 3.21 -8.68 -9.90
C TYR A 369 2.75 -7.23 -9.75
N THR A 370 3.64 -6.29 -10.05
CA THR A 370 3.40 -4.84 -9.99
C THR A 370 4.47 -4.11 -10.80
N ASP A 371 4.07 -3.02 -11.45
CA ASP A 371 4.97 -2.00 -11.99
C ASP A 371 5.21 -0.82 -11.02
N MET A 372 4.49 -0.78 -9.90
CA MET A 372 4.48 0.30 -8.90
C MET A 372 4.11 1.68 -9.46
N LEU A 373 3.49 1.75 -10.63
CA LEU A 373 3.06 3.00 -11.25
C LEU A 373 1.64 3.38 -10.81
N LEU A 374 1.30 4.65 -11.00
CA LEU A 374 -0.05 5.18 -10.87
C LEU A 374 -0.84 4.92 -12.15
N HIS A 375 -2.06 4.41 -12.00
CA HIS A 375 -3.01 4.18 -13.09
C HIS A 375 -4.38 4.74 -12.74
N ASP A 376 -5.10 5.29 -13.72
CA ASP A 376 -6.52 5.64 -13.55
C ASP A 376 -7.36 4.35 -13.44
N MET A 377 -7.88 4.09 -12.24
CA MET A 377 -8.69 2.91 -11.95
C MET A 377 -10.21 3.14 -12.13
N GLY A 378 -10.58 4.27 -12.72
CA GLY A 378 -11.93 4.65 -13.07
C GLY A 378 -12.75 5.23 -11.91
N GLU A 379 -13.92 5.77 -12.27
CA GLU A 379 -14.85 6.42 -11.34
C GLU A 379 -15.30 5.49 -10.21
N GLY A 380 -15.38 4.18 -10.46
CA GLY A 380 -15.74 3.20 -9.45
C GLY A 380 -14.80 3.22 -8.24
N LEU A 381 -13.51 3.52 -8.44
CA LEU A 381 -12.48 3.54 -7.41
C LEU A 381 -11.98 4.95 -7.10
N ALA A 382 -12.65 6.00 -7.57
CA ALA A 382 -12.27 7.36 -7.27
C ALA A 382 -12.47 7.69 -5.78
N ASP A 383 -11.45 8.26 -5.13
CA ASP A 383 -11.60 8.96 -3.85
C ASP A 383 -11.72 10.48 -4.04
N ASN A 384 -11.50 10.98 -5.27
CA ASN A 384 -11.53 12.39 -5.66
C ASN A 384 -10.50 13.28 -4.92
N ARG A 385 -9.65 12.70 -4.07
CA ARG A 385 -8.64 13.41 -3.28
C ARG A 385 -7.26 13.26 -3.94
N PRO A 386 -6.65 14.32 -4.47
CA PRO A 386 -5.33 14.21 -5.10
C PRO A 386 -4.22 14.03 -4.04
N GLU A 387 -3.06 13.52 -4.48
CA GLU A 387 -1.86 13.34 -3.66
C GLU A 387 -0.61 13.48 -4.53
N TYR A 388 0.11 14.59 -4.37
CA TYR A 388 1.18 15.01 -5.28
C TYR A 388 0.67 15.05 -6.73
N GLN A 389 1.27 14.25 -7.63
CA GLN A 389 0.87 14.16 -9.04
C GLN A 389 -0.22 13.13 -9.29
N ALA A 390 -0.61 12.35 -8.27
CA ALA A 390 -1.75 11.45 -8.35
C ALA A 390 -3.06 12.23 -8.23
N ASN A 391 -3.96 12.05 -9.18
CA ASN A 391 -5.32 12.59 -9.09
C ASN A 391 -6.24 11.67 -8.24
N GLY A 392 -7.51 12.05 -8.12
CA GLY A 392 -8.51 11.32 -7.33
C GLY A 392 -8.90 9.92 -7.83
N ARG A 393 -8.49 9.53 -9.03
CA ARG A 393 -8.77 8.23 -9.66
C ARG A 393 -7.54 7.35 -9.82
N GLU A 394 -6.37 7.94 -9.61
CA GLU A 394 -5.09 7.27 -9.78
C GLU A 394 -4.68 6.53 -8.52
N TRP A 395 -4.32 5.26 -8.69
CA TRP A 395 -3.82 4.40 -7.62
C TRP A 395 -2.55 3.68 -8.06
N ARG A 396 -1.66 3.44 -7.10
CA ARG A 396 -0.47 2.64 -7.34
C ARG A 396 -0.84 1.17 -7.54
N THR A 397 -0.30 0.51 -8.55
CA THR A 397 -0.44 -0.94 -8.72
C THR A 397 0.10 -1.67 -7.49
N ALA A 398 -0.77 -2.31 -6.72
CA ALA A 398 -0.35 -3.08 -5.54
C ALA A 398 0.37 -4.38 -5.96
N PRO A 399 1.47 -4.78 -5.27
CA PRO A 399 2.06 -6.10 -5.49
C PRO A 399 1.06 -7.21 -5.11
N LEU A 400 0.96 -8.25 -5.95
CA LEU A 400 0.05 -9.38 -5.71
C LEU A 400 0.72 -10.56 -5.01
N TRP A 401 2.04 -10.54 -4.79
CA TRP A 401 2.70 -11.59 -4.05
C TRP A 401 2.12 -11.76 -2.64
N GLY A 402 2.01 -13.00 -2.16
CA GLY A 402 1.37 -13.30 -0.88
C GLY A 402 -0.15 -13.05 -0.84
N ILE A 403 -0.81 -12.48 -1.85
CA ILE A 403 -2.23 -12.11 -1.74
C ILE A 403 -3.14 -13.31 -1.36
N GLY A 404 -2.77 -14.53 -1.76
CA GLY A 404 -3.48 -15.75 -1.42
C GLY A 404 -3.39 -16.16 0.06
N TYR A 405 -2.50 -15.53 0.83
CA TYR A 405 -2.32 -15.76 2.26
C TYR A 405 -3.16 -14.80 3.13
N THR A 406 -3.90 -13.86 2.52
CA THR A 406 -4.66 -12.84 3.27
C THR A 406 -5.66 -13.45 4.26
N GLU A 407 -6.46 -14.44 3.83
CA GLU A 407 -7.47 -15.07 4.70
C GLU A 407 -6.84 -15.77 5.90
N GLU A 408 -5.76 -16.52 5.69
CA GLU A 408 -5.11 -17.27 6.77
C GLU A 408 -4.38 -16.36 7.76
N VAL A 409 -3.82 -15.24 7.31
CA VAL A 409 -3.11 -14.27 8.17
C VAL A 409 -4.08 -13.38 8.93
N ASN A 410 -5.05 -12.80 8.23
CA ASN A 410 -5.90 -11.72 8.74
C ASN A 410 -7.29 -12.18 9.19
N GLY A 411 -7.73 -13.38 8.81
CA GLY A 411 -9.09 -13.87 9.12
C GLY A 411 -10.20 -13.25 8.27
N HIS A 412 -9.85 -12.49 7.23
CA HIS A 412 -10.77 -11.86 6.29
C HIS A 412 -10.19 -11.78 4.87
N THR A 413 -11.01 -11.39 3.90
CA THR A 413 -10.63 -11.26 2.47
C THR A 413 -11.03 -9.90 1.89
N TYR A 414 -10.96 -8.83 2.69
CA TYR A 414 -11.17 -7.46 2.20
C TYR A 414 -9.98 -6.95 1.38
N PHE A 415 -10.25 -6.41 0.19
CA PHE A 415 -9.25 -5.95 -0.78
C PHE A 415 -9.55 -4.54 -1.30
N LEU A 416 -8.61 -3.99 -2.08
CA LEU A 416 -8.56 -2.60 -2.58
C LEU A 416 -8.20 -1.59 -1.48
N HIS A 417 -8.09 -0.32 -1.84
CA HIS A 417 -7.57 0.73 -0.97
C HIS A 417 -8.43 0.91 0.28
N ASP A 418 -9.74 0.71 0.21
CA ASP A 418 -10.71 0.91 1.29
C ASP A 418 -11.36 -0.39 1.79
N GLY A 419 -10.86 -1.56 1.36
CA GLY A 419 -11.40 -2.86 1.77
C GLY A 419 -12.80 -3.18 1.26
N ARG A 420 -13.34 -2.45 0.28
CA ARG A 420 -14.72 -2.66 -0.21
C ARG A 420 -14.96 -4.05 -0.79
N ALA A 421 -13.96 -4.62 -1.47
CA ALA A 421 -14.07 -5.91 -2.14
C ALA A 421 -13.90 -7.06 -1.16
N ARG A 422 -14.89 -7.94 -1.03
CA ARG A 422 -14.87 -9.06 -0.06
C ARG A 422 -14.10 -10.28 -0.53
N ASN A 423 -13.68 -10.31 -1.79
CA ASN A 423 -12.88 -11.37 -2.37
C ASN A 423 -12.17 -10.84 -3.63
N LEU A 424 -11.25 -11.65 -4.15
CA LEU A 424 -10.45 -11.29 -5.33
C LEU A 424 -11.29 -11.06 -6.59
N MET A 425 -12.39 -11.78 -6.77
CA MET A 425 -13.27 -11.57 -7.92
C MET A 425 -13.97 -10.21 -7.82
N GLU A 426 -14.48 -9.83 -6.64
CA GLU A 426 -15.03 -8.49 -6.43
C GLU A 426 -13.97 -7.41 -6.68
N ALA A 427 -12.71 -7.64 -6.27
CA ALA A 427 -11.63 -6.70 -6.52
C ALA A 427 -11.38 -6.50 -8.02
N VAL A 428 -11.30 -7.59 -8.80
CA VAL A 428 -11.18 -7.54 -10.26
C VAL A 428 -12.35 -6.80 -10.90
N LEU A 429 -13.58 -7.04 -10.44
CA LEU A 429 -14.78 -6.41 -11.00
C LEU A 429 -14.92 -4.92 -10.67
N TRP A 430 -14.20 -4.42 -9.66
CA TRP A 430 -14.11 -3.00 -9.36
C TRP A 430 -13.17 -2.23 -10.28
N HIS A 431 -12.26 -2.91 -10.99
CA HIS A 431 -11.32 -2.25 -11.89
C HIS A 431 -12.09 -1.54 -13.02
N GLY A 432 -11.73 -0.30 -13.29
CA GLY A 432 -12.22 0.48 -14.42
C GLY A 432 -11.08 1.32 -14.99
N GLY A 433 -11.41 2.42 -15.68
CA GLY A 433 -10.40 3.30 -16.26
C GLY A 433 -9.50 2.52 -17.22
N GLU A 434 -8.19 2.59 -17.01
CA GLU A 434 -7.17 1.86 -17.80
C GLU A 434 -7.38 0.34 -17.75
N ALA A 435 -7.89 -0.18 -16.62
CA ALA A 435 -8.14 -1.62 -16.46
C ALA A 435 -9.53 -2.08 -16.96
N GLU A 436 -10.31 -1.21 -17.61
CA GLU A 436 -11.67 -1.54 -18.07
C GLU A 436 -11.67 -2.72 -19.06
N THR A 437 -10.75 -2.73 -20.04
CA THR A 437 -10.61 -3.82 -21.00
C THR A 437 -10.36 -5.16 -20.30
N ALA A 438 -9.49 -5.16 -19.27
CA ALA A 438 -9.19 -6.37 -18.52
C ALA A 438 -10.39 -6.89 -17.72
N LYS A 439 -11.14 -5.99 -17.08
CA LYS A 439 -12.42 -6.37 -16.44
C LYS A 439 -13.40 -6.96 -17.46
N GLN A 440 -13.55 -6.34 -18.63
CA GLN A 440 -14.48 -6.83 -19.67
C GLN A 440 -14.09 -8.23 -20.16
N ASN A 441 -12.80 -8.51 -20.32
CA ASN A 441 -12.32 -9.86 -20.64
C ASN A 441 -12.73 -10.87 -19.56
N VAL A 442 -12.53 -10.53 -18.28
CA VAL A 442 -12.93 -11.39 -17.15
C VAL A 442 -14.44 -11.64 -17.12
N LEU A 443 -15.27 -10.65 -17.47
CA LEU A 443 -16.73 -10.81 -17.56
C LEU A 443 -17.19 -11.80 -18.63
N THR A 444 -16.33 -12.13 -19.60
CA THR A 444 -16.62 -13.15 -20.63
C THR A 444 -16.29 -14.58 -20.19
N LEU A 445 -15.46 -14.75 -19.16
CA LEU A 445 -14.99 -16.04 -18.70
C LEU A 445 -16.15 -16.91 -18.20
N ASN A 446 -16.10 -18.21 -18.48
CA ASN A 446 -17.01 -19.19 -17.89
C ASN A 446 -16.59 -19.56 -16.45
N LYS A 447 -17.42 -20.33 -15.74
CA LYS A 447 -17.14 -20.70 -14.34
C LYS A 447 -15.76 -21.35 -14.15
N LYS A 448 -15.36 -22.29 -15.01
CA LYS A 448 -14.07 -22.99 -14.87
C LYS A 448 -12.90 -22.04 -15.02
N GLU A 449 -12.99 -21.11 -15.96
CA GLU A 449 -11.97 -20.08 -16.19
C GLU A 449 -11.88 -19.09 -15.02
N ARG A 450 -13.03 -18.67 -14.46
CA ARG A 450 -13.08 -17.83 -13.26
C ARG A 450 -12.46 -18.54 -12.06
N ASP A 451 -12.82 -19.80 -11.82
CA ASP A 451 -12.25 -20.61 -10.74
C ASP A 451 -10.73 -20.76 -10.92
N ALA A 452 -10.26 -20.94 -12.16
CA ALA A 452 -8.83 -21.03 -12.48
C ALA A 452 -8.09 -19.72 -12.21
N LEU A 453 -8.63 -18.57 -12.65
CA LEU A 453 -8.07 -17.24 -12.37
C LEU A 453 -7.91 -17.01 -10.86
N ILE A 454 -8.96 -17.31 -10.09
CA ILE A 454 -8.92 -17.21 -8.63
C ILE A 454 -7.93 -18.21 -8.01
N ALA A 455 -7.83 -19.43 -8.53
CA ALA A 455 -6.83 -20.39 -8.08
C ALA A 455 -5.40 -19.88 -8.31
N PHE A 456 -5.13 -19.21 -9.43
CA PHE A 456 -3.84 -18.57 -9.67
C PHE A 456 -3.57 -17.43 -8.68
N LEU A 457 -4.51 -16.51 -8.47
CA LEU A 457 -4.30 -15.42 -7.52
C LEU A 457 -4.11 -15.94 -6.07
N ASN A 458 -4.85 -16.97 -5.66
CA ASN A 458 -4.67 -17.62 -4.36
C ASN A 458 -3.36 -18.43 -4.25
N SER A 459 -2.71 -18.71 -5.39
CA SER A 459 -1.39 -19.34 -5.43
C SER A 459 -0.25 -18.38 -5.14
N LEU A 460 -0.49 -17.06 -5.26
CA LEU A 460 0.50 -16.00 -5.13
C LEU A 460 0.87 -15.70 -3.68
#